data_AF-A0A534CKL6-F1
#
_entry.id   AF-A0A534CKL6-F1
#
_cell.length_a   1.000
_cell.length_b   1.000
_cell.length_c   1.000
_cell.angle_alpha   90.00
_cell.angle_beta   90.00
_cell.angle_gamma   90.00
#
_symmetry.space_group_name_H-M   'P 1'
#
loop_
_entity.id
_entity.type
_entity.pdbx_description
1 polymer ?
#
loop_
_entity_poly.entity_id
_entity_poly.type
_entity_poly.pdbx_seq_one_letter_code
_entity_poly.pdbx_strand_id
1 'polypeptide(L)'
;MLRELPVVAVLCAAPSLFAQEIRSFDPPAAFGARQSVSDLRLSPDGQRVSYIAPTDGQGSVVYTLSLGKDARPRPALRAAGKPDRLTYCNWVSNERLACEVYALAKDPTYGFLSFSRLVAVNADGSNV
;
A
#
# COMPACT_ATOMS: atom_id res chain seq x y z
N MET A 1 -57.38 -22.37 -47.56
CA MET A 1 -56.88 -23.37 -46.61
C MET A 1 -55.36 -23.43 -46.73
N LEU A 2 -54.67 -23.05 -45.64
CA LEU A 2 -53.30 -23.41 -45.22
C LEU A 2 -52.18 -23.39 -46.28
N ARG A 3 -51.20 -22.46 -46.20
CA ARG A 3 -49.98 -22.48 -45.34
C ARG A 3 -48.80 -22.77 -46.28
N GLU A 4 -47.82 -21.88 -46.39
CA GLU A 4 -46.49 -22.02 -45.77
C GLU A 4 -45.82 -20.63 -45.69
N LEU A 5 -45.38 -20.23 -44.48
CA LEU A 5 -44.52 -19.07 -44.26
C LEU A 5 -43.04 -19.47 -44.47
N PRO A 6 -42.23 -18.74 -45.25
CA PRO A 6 -40.79 -18.86 -45.11
C PRO A 6 -40.32 -17.97 -43.95
N VAL A 7 -39.99 -18.67 -42.87
CA VAL A 7 -39.05 -18.35 -41.78
C VAL A 7 -38.28 -17.03 -41.95
N VAL A 8 -38.59 -16.08 -41.06
CA VAL A 8 -37.74 -14.92 -40.76
C VAL A 8 -36.47 -15.44 -40.08
N ALA A 9 -35.34 -15.46 -40.80
CA ALA A 9 -34.03 -15.65 -40.20
C ALA A 9 -33.58 -14.33 -39.54
N VAL A 10 -34.02 -14.10 -38.29
CA VAL A 10 -33.42 -13.07 -37.43
C VAL A 10 -32.02 -13.53 -37.08
N LEU A 11 -31.03 -12.96 -37.77
CA LEU A 11 -29.62 -13.12 -37.47
C LEU A 11 -29.35 -12.41 -36.13
N CYS A 12 -29.35 -13.16 -35.03
CA CYS A 12 -28.90 -12.69 -33.73
C CYS A 12 -27.38 -12.41 -33.77
N ALA A 13 -26.99 -11.24 -34.26
CA ALA A 13 -25.67 -10.68 -34.03
C ALA A 13 -25.59 -10.25 -32.54
N ALA A 14 -25.26 -11.20 -31.67
CA ALA A 14 -25.01 -10.93 -30.27
C ALA A 14 -23.81 -9.97 -30.10
N PRO A 15 -23.89 -8.94 -29.25
CA PRO A 15 -22.80 -8.00 -29.04
C PRO A 15 -21.68 -8.69 -28.26
N SER A 16 -20.61 -9.11 -28.94
CA SER A 16 -19.39 -9.63 -28.30
C SER A 16 -18.52 -8.52 -27.66
N LEU A 17 -19.03 -7.29 -27.53
CA LEU A 17 -18.23 -6.11 -27.15
C LEU A 17 -18.03 -5.89 -25.64
N PHE A 18 -18.45 -6.83 -24.78
CA PHE A 18 -18.20 -6.76 -23.33
C PHE A 18 -17.51 -8.00 -22.74
N ALA A 19 -16.80 -8.79 -23.56
CA ALA A 19 -15.83 -9.73 -23.02
C ALA A 19 -14.62 -8.92 -22.49
N GLN A 20 -14.68 -8.52 -21.22
CA GLN A 20 -13.48 -8.06 -20.51
C GLN A 20 -12.46 -9.20 -20.55
N GLU A 21 -11.25 -8.90 -21.03
CA GLU A 21 -10.12 -9.82 -20.96
C GLU A 21 -9.96 -10.26 -19.50
N ILE A 22 -10.18 -11.54 -19.23
CA ILE A 22 -9.88 -12.12 -17.92
C ILE A 22 -8.36 -12.08 -17.81
N ARG A 23 -7.83 -11.03 -17.17
CA ARG A 23 -6.45 -11.04 -16.69
C ARG A 23 -6.28 -12.31 -15.85
N SER A 24 -5.24 -13.08 -16.13
CA SER A 24 -4.90 -14.25 -15.31
C SER A 24 -4.73 -13.80 -13.86
N PHE A 25 -5.71 -14.09 -13.02
CA PHE A 25 -5.62 -13.92 -11.58
C PHE A 25 -5.00 -15.20 -11.00
N ASP A 26 -3.92 -15.06 -10.24
CA ASP A 26 -3.30 -16.14 -9.48
C ASP A 26 -3.71 -15.97 -8.01
N PRO A 27 -4.74 -16.69 -7.54
CA PRO A 27 -5.23 -16.54 -6.17
C PRO A 27 -4.17 -16.85 -5.10
N PRO A 28 -3.40 -17.95 -5.19
CA PRO A 28 -2.30 -18.21 -4.25
C PRO A 28 -1.29 -17.06 -4.17
N ALA A 29 -0.85 -16.51 -5.30
CA ALA A 29 0.10 -15.39 -5.29
C ALA A 29 -0.52 -14.12 -4.70
N ALA A 30 -1.78 -13.82 -5.06
CA ALA A 30 -2.48 -12.66 -4.53
C ALA A 30 -2.73 -12.77 -3.01
N PHE A 31 -3.05 -13.96 -2.52
CA PHE A 31 -3.26 -14.21 -1.09
C PHE A 31 -1.96 -14.13 -0.28
N GLY A 32 -0.85 -14.64 -0.84
CA GLY A 32 0.47 -14.62 -0.18
C GLY A 32 1.21 -13.28 -0.27
N ALA A 33 0.70 -12.32 -1.03
CA ALA A 33 1.33 -11.01 -1.19
C ALA A 33 1.30 -10.22 0.13
N ARG A 34 2.43 -9.59 0.47
CA ARG A 34 2.52 -8.66 1.62
C ARG A 34 1.59 -7.47 1.38
N GLN A 35 0.92 -7.02 2.45
CA GLN A 35 0.07 -5.83 2.42
C GLN A 35 0.82 -4.63 1.82
N SER A 36 0.25 -4.01 0.79
CA SER A 36 0.88 -2.92 0.02
C SER A 36 0.96 -1.60 0.80
N VAL A 37 0.04 -1.38 1.73
CA VAL A 37 -0.03 -0.19 2.58
C VAL A 37 -0.48 -0.57 3.99
N SER A 38 0.27 -0.20 5.02
CA SER A 38 -0.11 -0.28 6.43
C SER A 38 -0.06 1.09 7.11
N ASP A 39 -0.74 1.24 8.25
CA ASP A 39 -0.73 2.45 9.09
C ASP A 39 -0.97 3.77 8.30
N LEU A 40 -2.07 3.84 7.56
CA LEU A 40 -2.45 5.08 6.89
C LEU A 40 -2.98 6.10 7.91
N ARG A 41 -2.41 7.30 7.95
CA ARG A 41 -2.80 8.40 8.85
C ARG A 41 -3.05 9.68 8.07
N LEU A 42 -4.17 10.34 8.35
CA LEU A 42 -4.49 11.66 7.81
C LEU A 42 -3.79 12.75 8.64
N SER A 43 -3.25 13.79 7.98
CA SER A 43 -2.68 14.96 8.66
C SER A 43 -3.76 15.76 9.41
N PRO A 44 -3.40 16.57 10.41
CA PRO A 44 -4.36 17.35 11.19
C PRO A 44 -5.24 18.28 10.34
N ASP A 45 -4.68 18.86 9.27
CA ASP A 45 -5.39 19.72 8.31
C ASP A 45 -6.17 18.95 7.23
N GLY A 46 -6.08 17.62 7.19
CA GLY A 46 -6.73 16.78 6.20
C GLY A 46 -6.17 16.87 4.78
N GLN A 47 -5.01 17.50 4.57
CA GLN A 47 -4.44 17.74 3.22
C GLN A 47 -3.39 16.70 2.79
N ARG A 48 -2.94 15.85 3.72
CA ARG A 48 -1.90 14.85 3.47
C ARG A 48 -2.24 13.55 4.17
N VAL A 49 -1.74 12.45 3.61
CA VAL A 49 -1.69 11.16 4.30
C VAL A 49 -0.24 10.73 4.49
N SER A 50 0.07 10.11 5.61
CA SER A 50 1.25 9.26 5.77
C SER A 50 0.81 7.81 5.68
N TYR A 51 1.67 6.95 5.17
CA TYR A 51 1.44 5.51 5.15
C TYR A 51 2.75 4.75 5.06
N ILE A 52 2.76 3.50 5.52
CA ILE A 52 3.91 2.62 5.45
C ILE A 52 3.72 1.66 4.28
N ALA A 53 4.70 1.57 3.38
CA ALA A 53 4.71 0.59 2.29
C ALA A 53 5.93 -0.33 2.38
N PRO A 54 5.81 -1.60 1.96
CA PRO A 54 6.92 -2.53 1.93
C PRO A 54 7.97 -2.14 0.88
N THR A 55 9.23 -2.51 1.13
CA THR A 55 10.30 -2.52 0.13
C THR A 55 10.87 -3.93 0.00
N ASP A 56 12.04 -4.05 -0.64
CA ASP A 56 12.75 -5.32 -0.76
C ASP A 56 12.94 -6.02 0.60
N GLY A 57 12.70 -7.33 0.60
CA GLY A 57 12.79 -8.17 1.79
C GLY A 57 11.84 -7.72 2.90
N GLN A 58 12.39 -7.49 4.09
CA GLN A 58 11.65 -7.10 5.29
C GLN A 58 11.58 -5.57 5.49
N GLY A 59 12.17 -4.78 4.60
CA GLY A 59 12.20 -3.33 4.72
C GLY A 59 10.83 -2.67 4.52
N SER A 60 10.74 -1.41 4.94
CA SER A 60 9.57 -0.57 4.73
C SER A 60 9.93 0.91 4.71
N VAL A 61 9.03 1.73 4.17
CA VAL A 61 9.19 3.18 4.04
C VAL A 61 7.91 3.86 4.43
N VAL A 62 8.04 4.91 5.22
CA VAL A 62 6.98 5.89 5.44
C VAL A 62 6.96 6.82 4.24
N TYR A 63 5.84 6.85 3.53
CA TYR A 63 5.58 7.86 2.52
C TYR A 63 4.61 8.89 3.04
N THR A 64 4.78 10.13 2.59
CA THR A 64 3.78 11.19 2.70
C THR A 64 3.23 11.52 1.31
N LEU A 65 1.93 11.75 1.22
CA LEU A 65 1.24 12.07 -0.02
C LEU A 65 0.28 13.22 0.22
N SER A 66 0.41 14.30 -0.56
CA SER A 66 -0.61 15.34 -0.60
C SER A 66 -1.86 14.83 -1.32
N LEU A 67 -3.05 15.26 -0.90
CA LEU A 67 -4.33 14.86 -1.48
C LEU A 67 -4.78 15.74 -2.66
N GLY A 68 -3.91 16.62 -3.15
CA GLY A 68 -4.14 17.42 -4.37
C GLY A 68 -4.01 16.60 -5.66
N LYS A 69 -4.44 17.20 -6.78
CA LYS A 69 -4.27 16.60 -8.11
C LYS A 69 -2.77 16.39 -8.43
N ASP A 70 -2.47 15.27 -9.08
CA ASP A 70 -1.12 14.88 -9.53
C ASP A 70 -0.06 14.67 -8.44
N ALA A 71 -0.46 14.65 -7.16
CA ALA A 71 0.47 14.41 -6.07
C ALA A 71 1.18 13.06 -6.19
N ARG A 72 2.47 13.04 -5.84
CA ARG A 72 3.31 11.85 -5.82
C ARG A 72 3.76 11.56 -4.38
N PRO A 73 3.77 10.28 -3.95
CA PRO A 73 4.29 9.93 -2.63
C PRO A 73 5.77 10.34 -2.48
N ARG A 74 6.12 10.90 -1.33
CA ARG A 74 7.49 11.27 -0.96
C ARG A 74 7.96 10.44 0.23
N PRO A 75 9.16 9.84 0.19
CA PRO A 75 9.67 9.10 1.33
C PRO A 75 10.03 10.05 2.48
N ALA A 76 9.56 9.76 3.69
CA ALA A 76 9.91 10.49 4.91
C ALA A 76 10.94 9.74 5.77
N LEU A 77 10.73 8.44 6.02
CA LEU A 77 11.62 7.61 6.82
C LEU A 77 11.68 6.20 6.27
N ARG A 78 12.84 5.54 6.36
CA ARG A 78 13.05 4.17 5.88
C ARG A 78 13.52 3.29 7.03
N ALA A 79 13.05 2.04 7.03
CA ALA A 79 13.60 0.95 7.81
C ALA A 79 14.15 -0.15 6.89
N ALA A 80 15.32 -0.67 7.21
CA ALA A 80 16.03 -1.64 6.37
C ALA A 80 15.50 -3.06 6.51
N GLY A 81 14.72 -3.36 7.56
CA GLY A 81 14.26 -4.72 7.86
C GLY A 81 15.33 -5.57 8.54
N LYS A 82 16.42 -4.97 9.04
CA LYS A 82 17.62 -5.68 9.53
C LYS A 82 18.31 -4.93 10.68
N PRO A 83 17.81 -5.02 11.93
CA PRO A 83 16.63 -5.74 12.41
C PRO A 83 15.37 -4.88 12.54
N ASP A 84 15.45 -3.64 12.08
CA ASP A 84 14.48 -2.57 12.25
C ASP A 84 13.26 -2.69 11.34
N ARG A 85 12.10 -2.33 11.87
CA ARG A 85 10.84 -2.19 11.14
C ARG A 85 10.04 -1.00 11.65
N LEU A 86 9.34 -0.35 10.73
CA LEU A 86 8.35 0.68 11.06
C LEU A 86 7.03 0.02 11.46
N THR A 87 6.47 0.43 12.58
CA THR A 87 5.19 -0.08 13.10
C THR A 87 4.05 0.94 12.93
N TYR A 88 4.29 2.20 13.29
CA TYR A 88 3.38 3.31 13.04
C TYR A 88 4.12 4.65 12.87
N CYS A 89 3.44 5.62 12.25
CA CYS A 89 3.89 7.01 12.11
C CYS A 89 2.74 8.00 12.22
N ASN A 90 2.62 8.62 13.39
CA ASN A 90 1.58 9.61 13.66
C ASN A 90 2.03 11.01 13.29
N TRP A 91 1.11 11.83 12.81
CA TRP A 91 1.32 13.26 12.67
C TRP A 91 1.35 13.94 14.04
N VAL A 92 2.37 14.76 14.28
CA VAL A 92 2.47 15.63 15.46
C VAL A 92 2.30 17.12 15.11
N SER A 93 2.47 17.48 13.83
CA SER A 93 2.03 18.74 13.21
C SER A 93 1.67 18.48 11.74
N ASN A 94 1.36 19.50 10.95
CA ASN A 94 1.17 19.34 9.50
C ASN A 94 2.48 19.00 8.76
N GLU A 95 3.63 19.23 9.39
CA GLU A 95 4.97 19.08 8.82
C GLU A 95 5.78 17.94 9.46
N ARG A 96 5.36 17.44 10.63
CA ARG A 96 6.17 16.56 11.47
C ARG A 96 5.46 15.26 11.80
N LEU A 97 6.19 14.15 11.67
CA LEU A 97 5.79 12.81 12.06
C LEU A 97 6.58 12.34 13.30
N ALA A 98 5.94 11.54 14.13
CA ALA A 98 6.59 10.71 15.15
C ALA A 98 6.34 9.23 14.81
N CYS A 99 7.42 8.53 14.52
CA CYS A 99 7.43 7.16 14.03
C CYS A 99 8.00 6.20 15.07
N GLU A 100 7.35 5.07 15.28
CA GLU A 100 7.95 3.97 16.04
C GLU A 100 8.76 3.08 15.10
N VAL A 101 10.03 2.92 15.48
CA VAL A 101 10.94 1.93 14.94
C VAL A 101 11.09 0.84 15.98
N TYR A 102 10.67 -0.37 15.62
CA TYR A 102 10.81 -1.56 16.43
C TYR A 102 11.89 -2.47 15.84
N ALA A 103 12.66 -3.15 16.68
CA ALA A 103 13.63 -4.14 16.23
C ALA A 103 13.71 -5.34 17.15
N LEU A 104 14.06 -6.49 16.55
CA LEU A 104 14.47 -7.71 17.26
C LEU A 104 15.93 -8.00 16.94
N ALA A 105 16.84 -7.54 17.80
CA ALA A 105 18.26 -7.85 17.67
C ALA A 105 18.54 -9.26 18.18
N LYS A 106 19.41 -9.99 17.48
CA LYS A 106 19.90 -11.28 17.96
C LYS A 106 21.11 -11.06 18.84
N ASP A 107 21.00 -11.44 20.10
CA ASP A 107 22.08 -11.47 21.08
C ASP A 107 22.63 -12.91 21.21
N PRO A 108 23.96 -13.11 21.28
CA PRO A 108 24.57 -14.43 21.40
C PRO A 108 24.24 -15.17 22.70
N THR A 109 24.00 -14.43 23.80
CA THR A 109 23.80 -14.99 25.15
C THR A 109 22.32 -15.08 25.49
N TYR A 110 21.56 -14.05 25.15
CA TYR A 110 20.18 -13.87 25.60
C TYR A 110 19.12 -14.14 24.53
N GLY A 111 19.52 -14.52 23.30
CA GLY A 111 18.58 -14.77 22.21
C GLY A 111 18.06 -13.49 21.57
N PHE A 112 16.79 -13.42 21.19
CA PHE A 112 16.23 -12.21 20.57
C PHE A 112 15.85 -11.16 21.62
N LEU A 113 16.44 -9.98 21.50
CA LEU A 113 16.13 -8.81 22.33
C LEU A 113 15.31 -7.81 21.52
N SER A 114 14.16 -7.41 22.05
CA SER A 114 13.30 -6.39 21.44
C SER A 114 13.63 -5.00 21.95
N PHE A 115 13.58 -4.01 21.07
CA PHE A 115 13.57 -2.60 21.46
C PHE A 115 12.68 -1.77 20.54
N SER A 116 12.10 -0.72 21.11
CA SER A 116 11.36 0.32 20.38
C SER A 116 12.08 1.66 20.55
N ARG A 117 12.05 2.47 19.49
CA ARG A 117 12.50 3.86 19.50
C ARG A 117 11.44 4.72 18.81
N LEU A 118 11.18 5.89 19.37
CA LEU A 118 10.43 6.94 18.68
C LEU A 118 11.43 7.85 17.96
N VAL A 119 11.23 8.00 16.65
CA VAL A 119 12.01 8.87 15.77
C VAL A 119 11.08 9.92 15.22
N ALA A 120 11.48 11.19 15.31
CA ALA A 120 10.71 12.29 14.76
C ALA A 120 11.33 12.70 13.42
N VAL A 121 10.52 12.96 12.40
CA VAL A 121 11.00 13.32 11.05
C VAL A 121 10.01 14.27 10.40
N ASN A 122 10.47 15.16 9.54
CA ASN A 122 9.57 15.98 8.75
C ASN A 122 8.90 15.16 7.64
N ALA A 123 7.74 15.62 7.17
CA ALA A 123 6.97 14.97 6.11
C ALA A 123 7.75 14.84 4.79
N ASP A 124 8.74 15.70 4.56
CA ASP A 124 9.63 15.67 3.40
C ASP A 124 10.90 14.83 3.61
N GLY A 125 11.04 14.18 4.77
CA GLY A 125 12.19 13.36 5.15
C GLY A 125 13.36 14.14 5.76
N SER A 126 13.21 15.45 5.94
CA SER A 126 14.24 16.27 6.59
C SER A 126 14.18 16.20 8.11
N ASN A 127 15.27 16.63 8.76
CA ASN A 127 15.35 16.85 10.21
C ASN A 127 14.97 15.61 11.04
N VAL A 128 15.66 14.49 10.80
CA VAL A 128 15.50 13.24 11.57
C VAL A 128 16.20 13.38 12.92
#